data_AF-A0A8J2UEY0-F1
#
_entry.id   AF-A0A8J2UEY0-F1
#
_cell.length_a   1.000
_cell.length_b   1.000
_cell.length_c   1.000
_cell.angle_alpha   90.00
_cell.angle_beta   90.00
_cell.angle_gamma   90.00
#
_symmetry.space_group_name_H-M   'P 1'
#
loop_
_entity.id
_entity.type
_entity.pdbx_description
1 polymer ?
#
loop_
_entity_poly.entity_id
_entity_poly.type
_entity_poly.pdbx_seq_one_letter_code
_entity_poly.pdbx_strand_id
1 'polypeptide(L)'
;MKNNLNSGRLGPWWVGSHMMGETIPKETNTVSLDDSRKDAWGIPQLKINISYDDNDEKMLKDFFKQMTDMYTAAGFTNIKTGDSGQAPGLDIHEMGGVRMGKDPKTSLLNKWNQLHACPNVFVTDGAILLIGGSHAEKRKKYHLSPE
;
A
#
# COMPACT_ATOMS: atom_id res chain seq x y z
N MET A 1 -32.28 24.78 6.50
CA MET A 1 -31.02 24.04 6.72
C MET A 1 -30.45 24.16 8.14
N LYS A 2 -30.58 25.30 8.85
CA LYS A 2 -30.09 25.45 10.25
C LYS A 2 -30.91 24.71 11.32
N ASN A 3 -32.20 24.41 11.07
CA ASN A 3 -33.09 23.83 12.09
C ASN A 3 -32.98 22.29 12.25
N ASN A 4 -32.16 21.62 11.43
CA ASN A 4 -31.97 20.16 11.50
C ASN A 4 -30.66 19.75 12.20
N LEU A 5 -29.90 20.71 12.75
CA LEU A 5 -28.63 20.40 13.42
C LEU A 5 -28.81 19.85 14.84
N ASN A 6 -30.00 20.00 15.46
CA ASN A 6 -30.21 19.72 16.89
C ASN A 6 -31.39 18.78 17.21
N SER A 7 -32.02 18.12 16.23
CA SER A 7 -33.31 17.43 16.44
C SER A 7 -33.29 15.90 16.26
N GLY A 8 -32.13 15.24 16.33
CA GLY A 8 -32.05 13.79 16.17
C GLY A 8 -31.12 13.18 17.21
N ARG A 9 -31.64 12.21 17.99
CA ARG A 9 -30.83 11.32 18.81
C ARG A 9 -29.72 10.74 17.91
N LEU A 10 -28.47 11.12 18.18
CA LEU A 10 -27.35 10.71 17.33
C LEU A 10 -27.29 9.18 17.29
N GLY A 11 -27.14 8.63 16.09
CA GLY A 11 -26.99 7.19 15.88
C GLY A 11 -25.66 6.67 16.43
N PRO A 12 -25.46 5.34 16.45
CA PRO A 12 -24.19 4.75 16.84
C PRO A 12 -23.06 5.26 15.94
N TRP A 13 -21.99 5.79 16.54
CA TRP A 13 -20.81 6.26 15.81
C TRP A 13 -19.80 5.15 15.62
N TRP A 14 -19.08 5.20 14.49
CA TRP A 14 -17.94 4.34 14.26
C TRP A 14 -16.68 5.10 13.88
N VAL A 15 -15.55 4.56 14.29
CA VAL A 15 -14.23 4.96 13.77
C VAL A 15 -13.67 3.80 12.97
N GLY A 16 -12.64 4.05 12.16
CA GLY A 16 -11.97 3.00 11.42
C GLY A 16 -10.51 3.30 11.13
N SER A 17 -9.75 2.25 10.88
CA SER A 17 -8.35 2.34 10.44
C SER A 17 -8.10 1.35 9.32
N HIS A 18 -7.14 1.66 8.46
CA HIS A 18 -6.59 0.74 7.48
C HIS A 18 -5.07 0.66 7.64
N MET A 19 -4.47 -0.38 7.06
CA MET A 19 -3.01 -0.58 7.03
C MET A 19 -2.51 -0.43 5.60
N MET A 20 -1.33 0.16 5.45
CA MET A 20 -0.55 0.19 4.23
C MET A 20 0.86 -0.30 4.58
N GLY A 21 1.03 -1.62 4.63
CA GLY A 21 2.28 -2.25 5.06
C GLY A 21 3.36 -2.22 3.99
N GLU A 22 4.64 -2.12 4.37
CA GLU A 22 5.76 -2.22 3.43
C GLU A 22 6.02 -3.66 3.00
N THR A 23 5.99 -3.90 1.68
CA THR A 23 6.50 -5.14 1.10
C THR A 23 7.99 -4.97 0.81
N ILE A 24 8.82 -5.78 1.46
CA ILE A 24 10.27 -5.71 1.26
C ILE A 24 10.63 -5.99 -0.22
N PRO A 25 11.53 -5.22 -0.83
CA PRO A 25 12.00 -5.48 -2.20
C PRO A 25 12.65 -6.86 -2.30
N LYS A 26 12.25 -7.65 -3.29
CA LYS A 26 12.76 -8.99 -3.56
C LYS A 26 13.14 -9.10 -5.03
N GLU A 27 14.25 -9.77 -5.34
CA GLU A 27 14.65 -10.00 -6.74
C GLU A 27 13.62 -10.86 -7.51
N THR A 28 12.88 -11.70 -6.79
CA THR A 28 11.78 -12.49 -7.36
C THR A 28 10.56 -11.64 -7.73
N ASN A 29 10.44 -10.45 -7.14
CA ASN A 29 9.34 -9.53 -7.39
C ASN A 29 9.69 -8.67 -8.62
N THR A 30 9.03 -8.94 -9.75
CA THR A 30 9.38 -8.32 -11.03
C THR A 30 8.15 -7.82 -11.79
N VAL A 31 8.40 -6.82 -12.62
CA VAL A 31 7.49 -6.36 -13.66
C VAL A 31 8.24 -6.43 -14.98
N SER A 32 7.66 -7.08 -15.98
CA SER A 32 8.23 -7.18 -17.33
C SER A 32 7.17 -6.87 -18.39
N LEU A 33 7.61 -6.72 -19.63
CA LEU A 33 6.70 -6.71 -20.77
C LEU A 33 6.34 -8.15 -21.15
N ASP A 34 5.13 -8.35 -21.64
CA ASP A 34 4.67 -9.62 -22.21
C ASP A 34 5.14 -9.73 -23.67
N ASP A 35 5.76 -10.85 -24.03
CA ASP A 35 6.33 -11.04 -25.37
C ASP A 35 5.26 -11.23 -26.46
N SER A 36 4.04 -11.61 -26.06
CA SER A 36 2.97 -12.03 -26.96
C SER A 36 1.73 -11.14 -26.90
N ARG A 37 1.34 -10.73 -25.70
CA ARG A 37 0.12 -9.96 -25.47
C ARG A 37 0.39 -8.49 -25.61
N LYS A 38 -0.49 -7.82 -26.35
CA LYS A 38 -0.47 -6.37 -26.55
C LYS A 38 -1.81 -5.78 -26.12
N ASP A 39 -1.80 -4.51 -25.77
CA ASP A 39 -3.01 -3.75 -25.53
C ASP A 39 -3.68 -3.31 -26.85
N ALA A 40 -4.76 -2.52 -26.75
CA ALA A 40 -5.51 -2.03 -27.91
C ALA A 40 -4.70 -1.12 -28.84
N TRP A 41 -3.55 -0.61 -28.39
CA TRP A 41 -2.67 0.28 -29.14
C TRP A 41 -1.40 -0.43 -29.63
N GLY A 42 -1.30 -1.75 -29.47
CA GLY A 42 -0.17 -2.54 -29.91
C GLY A 42 1.05 -2.48 -28.99
N ILE A 43 0.91 -1.92 -27.78
CA ILE A 43 1.96 -1.85 -26.78
C ILE A 43 1.98 -3.17 -25.99
N PRO A 44 3.15 -3.78 -25.75
CA PRO A 44 3.26 -4.98 -24.91
C PRO A 44 2.60 -4.78 -23.54
N GLN A 45 1.76 -5.73 -23.12
CA GLN A 45 1.12 -5.66 -21.80
C GLN A 45 2.14 -5.89 -20.67
N LEU A 46 1.84 -5.39 -19.48
CA LEU A 46 2.64 -5.70 -18.29
C LEU A 46 2.39 -7.15 -17.82
N LYS A 47 3.48 -7.84 -17.48
CA LYS A 47 3.49 -9.10 -16.74
C LYS A 47 4.05 -8.84 -15.36
N ILE A 48 3.22 -8.99 -14.35
CA ILE A 48 3.53 -8.67 -12.95
C ILE A 48 3.69 -9.99 -12.19
N ASN A 49 4.86 -10.17 -11.56
CA ASN A 49 5.16 -11.31 -10.71
C ASN A 49 5.52 -10.81 -9.31
N ILE A 50 4.52 -10.69 -8.44
CA ILE A 50 4.67 -10.15 -7.08
C ILE A 50 3.91 -11.06 -6.13
N SER A 51 4.50 -11.38 -4.97
CA SER A 51 3.82 -12.09 -3.90
C SER A 51 4.20 -11.55 -2.53
N TYR A 52 3.25 -11.66 -1.59
CA TYR A 52 3.52 -11.48 -0.16
C TYR A 52 4.32 -12.67 0.39
N ASP A 53 4.96 -12.46 1.53
CA ASP A 53 5.61 -13.50 2.32
C ASP A 53 5.24 -13.43 3.81
N ASP A 54 5.95 -14.24 4.61
CA ASP A 54 5.77 -14.32 6.05
C ASP A 54 5.97 -12.98 6.79
N ASN A 55 6.79 -12.07 6.28
CA ASN A 55 6.98 -10.75 6.88
C ASN A 55 5.72 -9.89 6.72
N ASP A 56 5.12 -9.90 5.54
CA ASP A 56 3.88 -9.19 5.25
C ASP A 56 2.74 -9.69 6.16
N GLU A 57 2.65 -11.01 6.37
CA GLU A 57 1.68 -11.65 7.26
C GLU A 57 1.94 -11.37 8.75
N LYS A 58 3.19 -11.24 9.17
CA LYS A 58 3.53 -10.85 10.55
C LYS A 58 3.18 -9.39 10.81
N MET A 59 3.50 -8.50 9.88
CA MET A 59 3.17 -7.08 9.96
C MET A 59 1.65 -6.87 10.06
N LEU A 60 0.88 -7.62 9.28
CA LEU A 60 -0.57 -7.66 9.41
C LEU A 60 -1.04 -7.99 10.83
N LYS A 61 -0.55 -9.11 11.37
CA LYS A 61 -0.98 -9.60 12.68
C LYS A 61 -0.63 -8.60 13.78
N ASP A 62 0.54 -7.97 13.67
CA ASP A 62 0.93 -6.89 14.58
C ASP A 62 0.00 -5.69 14.44
N PHE A 63 -0.30 -5.21 13.22
CA PHE A 63 -1.27 -4.12 13.02
C PHE A 63 -2.63 -4.41 13.69
N PHE A 64 -3.17 -5.62 13.51
CA PHE A 64 -4.42 -5.99 14.17
C PHE A 64 -4.33 -5.96 15.67
N LYS A 65 -3.22 -6.44 16.23
CA LYS A 65 -2.95 -6.39 17.67
C LYS A 65 -2.83 -4.94 18.17
N GLN A 66 -1.89 -4.16 17.63
CA GLN A 66 -1.60 -2.79 18.07
C GLN A 66 -2.84 -1.90 18.00
N MET A 67 -3.59 -1.96 16.89
CA MET A 67 -4.81 -1.18 16.76
C MET A 67 -5.88 -1.66 17.73
N THR A 68 -5.95 -2.96 18.08
CA THR A 68 -6.94 -3.44 19.06
C THR A 68 -6.60 -2.94 20.45
N ASP A 69 -5.33 -3.02 20.83
CA ASP A 69 -4.83 -2.52 22.12
C ASP A 69 -5.08 -1.01 22.24
N MET A 70 -4.73 -0.24 21.21
CA MET A 70 -4.96 1.21 21.19
C MET A 70 -6.43 1.59 21.30
N TYR A 71 -7.31 0.95 20.51
CA TYR A 71 -8.75 1.28 20.58
C TYR A 71 -9.41 0.80 21.87
N THR A 72 -8.94 -0.30 22.45
CA THR A 72 -9.38 -0.75 23.78
C THR A 72 -8.99 0.29 24.84
N ALA A 73 -7.74 0.75 24.82
CA ALA A 73 -7.26 1.79 25.74
C ALA A 73 -8.01 3.13 25.58
N ALA A 74 -8.46 3.44 24.36
CA ALA A 74 -9.26 4.63 24.06
C ALA A 74 -10.77 4.47 24.37
N GLY A 75 -11.21 3.33 24.92
CA GLY A 75 -12.59 3.11 25.35
C GLY A 75 -13.57 2.66 24.26
N PHE A 76 -13.07 2.26 23.08
CA PHE A 76 -13.94 1.73 22.04
C PHE A 76 -14.38 0.30 22.37
N THR A 77 -15.62 -0.01 22.01
CA THR A 77 -16.21 -1.35 22.17
C THR A 77 -16.54 -1.96 20.81
N ASN A 78 -16.91 -3.25 20.77
CA ASN A 78 -17.25 -3.97 19.53
C ASN A 78 -16.14 -3.88 18.46
N ILE A 79 -14.89 -4.05 18.89
CA ILE A 79 -13.71 -3.98 18.03
C ILE A 79 -13.68 -5.20 17.10
N LYS A 80 -13.65 -4.99 15.77
CA LYS A 80 -13.59 -6.07 14.78
C LYS A 80 -12.42 -5.88 13.83
N THR A 81 -11.57 -6.89 13.71
CA THR A 81 -10.49 -6.99 12.71
C THR A 81 -11.00 -7.65 11.43
N GLY A 82 -10.48 -7.23 10.27
CA GLY A 82 -10.81 -7.86 8.99
C GLY A 82 -9.63 -7.80 8.03
N ASP A 83 -9.30 -8.96 7.47
CA ASP A 83 -8.35 -9.07 6.35
C ASP A 83 -9.15 -9.16 5.05
N SER A 84 -8.83 -8.31 4.08
CA SER A 84 -9.45 -8.31 2.76
C SER A 84 -8.85 -9.37 1.83
N GLY A 85 -7.68 -9.94 2.14
CA GLY A 85 -6.99 -10.91 1.29
C GLY A 85 -6.65 -10.38 -0.10
N GLN A 86 -6.54 -9.05 -0.25
CA GLN A 86 -6.32 -8.40 -1.53
C GLN A 86 -5.00 -8.81 -2.17
N ALA A 87 -5.03 -9.04 -3.48
CA ALA A 87 -3.82 -9.25 -4.27
C ALA A 87 -2.93 -7.98 -4.29
N PRO A 88 -1.61 -8.13 -4.48
CA PRO A 88 -0.71 -6.99 -4.70
C PRO A 88 -1.19 -6.08 -5.86
N GLY A 89 -1.01 -4.77 -5.71
CA GLY A 89 -1.35 -3.75 -6.73
C GLY A 89 -2.75 -3.14 -6.66
N LEU A 90 -3.58 -3.51 -5.67
CA LEU A 90 -4.94 -2.95 -5.53
C LEU A 90 -5.05 -1.64 -4.71
N ASP A 91 -3.95 -1.12 -4.20
CA ASP A 91 -3.83 0.08 -3.32
C ASP A 91 -3.03 1.20 -4.03
N ILE A 92 -2.76 1.04 -5.34
CA ILE A 92 -2.26 2.03 -6.32
C ILE A 92 -0.96 2.78 -5.97
N HIS A 93 -0.08 2.20 -5.16
CA HIS A 93 1.25 2.73 -4.84
C HIS A 93 2.40 1.78 -5.24
N GLU A 94 2.43 1.34 -6.49
CA GLU A 94 3.54 0.55 -7.02
C GLU A 94 4.83 1.39 -7.07
N MET A 95 5.92 0.83 -6.54
CA MET A 95 7.21 1.52 -6.39
C MET A 95 8.38 0.60 -6.74
N GLY A 96 9.57 1.17 -6.91
CA GLY A 96 10.82 0.42 -7.09
C GLY A 96 11.12 -0.11 -8.49
N GLY A 97 10.23 0.14 -9.48
CA GLY A 97 10.40 -0.32 -10.86
C GLY A 97 11.64 0.24 -11.58
N VAL A 98 12.14 1.41 -11.18
CA VAL A 98 13.35 2.04 -11.73
C VAL A 98 14.21 2.56 -10.57
N ARG A 99 14.63 1.62 -9.72
CA ARG A 99 15.34 1.90 -8.46
C ARG A 99 16.56 2.82 -8.59
N MET A 100 16.66 3.77 -7.66
CA MET A 100 17.88 4.52 -7.38
C MET A 100 18.97 3.67 -6.73
N GLY A 101 20.23 4.08 -6.90
CA GLY A 101 21.36 3.49 -6.22
C GLY A 101 22.69 4.11 -6.64
N LYS A 102 23.76 3.74 -5.93
CA LYS A 102 25.12 4.23 -6.23
C LYS A 102 25.79 3.42 -7.34
N ASP A 103 25.48 2.13 -7.42
CA ASP A 103 26.13 1.19 -8.34
C ASP A 103 25.24 0.96 -9.57
N PRO A 104 25.70 1.30 -10.79
CA PRO A 104 24.94 1.10 -12.02
C PRO A 104 24.67 -0.37 -12.35
N LYS A 105 25.36 -1.33 -11.71
CA LYS A 105 25.07 -2.76 -11.88
C LYS A 105 23.83 -3.22 -11.12
N THR A 106 23.44 -2.48 -10.09
CA THR A 106 22.32 -2.82 -9.22
C THR A 106 21.23 -1.75 -9.24
N SER A 107 21.42 -0.63 -9.94
CA SER A 107 20.45 0.45 -10.00
C SER A 107 20.45 1.13 -11.36
N LEU A 108 19.29 1.61 -11.79
CA LEU A 108 19.16 2.34 -13.06
C LEU A 108 19.40 3.84 -12.88
N LEU A 109 19.02 4.38 -11.71
CA LEU A 109 19.13 5.80 -11.42
C LEU A 109 20.22 6.07 -10.37
N ASN A 110 20.88 7.22 -10.49
CA ASN A 110 21.70 7.77 -9.43
C ASN A 110 20.84 8.53 -8.39
N LYS A 111 21.50 9.17 -7.41
CA LYS A 111 20.85 9.93 -6.31
C LYS A 111 20.03 11.16 -6.75
N TRP A 112 20.07 11.52 -8.03
CA TRP A 112 19.35 12.66 -8.61
C TRP A 112 18.19 12.22 -9.52
N ASN A 113 17.81 10.94 -9.44
CA ASN A 113 16.83 10.29 -10.31
C ASN A 113 17.21 10.31 -11.80
N GLN A 114 18.49 10.44 -12.10
CA GLN A 114 19.05 10.47 -13.44
C GLN A 114 19.54 9.08 -13.83
N LEU A 115 19.28 8.63 -15.06
CA LEU A 115 19.82 7.35 -15.53
C LEU A 115 21.35 7.37 -15.55
N HIS A 116 21.98 6.34 -14.98
CA HIS A 116 23.44 6.18 -15.04
C HIS A 116 23.95 6.10 -16.48
N ALA A 117 23.19 5.43 -17.36
CA ALA A 117 23.55 5.23 -18.75
C ALA A 117 23.19 6.42 -19.67
N CYS A 118 22.34 7.36 -19.21
CA CYS A 118 21.80 8.43 -20.04
C CYS A 118 21.62 9.73 -19.22
N PRO A 119 22.65 10.60 -19.16
CA PRO A 119 22.66 11.75 -18.25
C PRO A 119 21.58 12.82 -18.52
N ASN A 120 20.94 12.82 -19.68
CA ASN A 120 19.86 13.75 -20.00
C ASN A 120 18.46 13.17 -19.77
N VAL A 121 18.35 11.98 -19.16
CA VAL A 121 17.07 11.32 -18.86
C VAL A 121 16.88 11.17 -17.36
N PHE A 122 15.70 11.57 -16.89
CA PHE A 122 15.31 11.57 -15.48
C PHE A 122 13.96 10.87 -15.31
N VAL A 123 13.78 10.19 -14.18
CA VAL A 123 12.51 9.57 -13.76
C VAL A 123 12.04 10.26 -12.49
N THR A 124 10.76 10.56 -12.35
CA THR A 124 10.28 11.42 -11.25
C THR A 124 8.99 10.94 -10.58
N ASP A 125 8.66 9.66 -10.70
CA ASP A 125 7.48 9.03 -10.09
C ASP A 125 7.87 8.05 -8.97
N GLY A 126 6.91 7.24 -8.49
CA GLY A 126 7.14 6.25 -7.43
C GLY A 126 8.13 5.15 -7.80
N ALA A 127 8.45 4.94 -9.08
CA ALA A 127 9.36 3.88 -9.51
C ALA A 127 10.79 4.07 -8.98
N ILE A 128 11.16 5.31 -8.63
CA ILE A 128 12.50 5.66 -8.13
C ILE A 128 12.73 5.18 -6.68
N LEU A 129 11.65 4.99 -5.93
CA LEU A 129 11.70 4.73 -4.49
C LEU A 129 12.04 3.26 -4.24
N LEU A 130 13.18 3.03 -3.57
CA LEU A 130 13.66 1.70 -3.18
C LEU A 130 12.78 1.05 -2.10
N ILE A 131 12.22 1.88 -1.24
CA ILE A 131 11.35 1.50 -0.13
C ILE A 131 10.04 2.25 -0.32
N GLY A 132 8.96 1.50 -0.21
CA GLY A 132 7.66 1.98 -0.60
C GLY A 132 6.59 1.24 0.18
N GLY A 133 5.95 1.94 1.12
CA GLY A 133 4.82 1.41 1.87
C GLY A 133 3.60 1.13 1.00
N SER A 134 2.80 0.16 1.43
CA SER A 134 1.60 -0.47 0.85
C SER A 134 1.91 -1.72 -0.01
N HIS A 135 1.21 -2.84 0.16
CA HIS A 135 -0.24 -2.95 -0.02
C HIS A 135 -0.90 -4.04 0.83
N ALA A 136 -2.01 -3.68 1.47
CA ALA A 136 -3.24 -4.46 1.56
C ALA A 136 -4.24 -3.61 2.34
N GLU A 137 -5.34 -3.20 1.71
CA GLU A 137 -6.37 -2.44 2.41
C GLU A 137 -7.06 -3.36 3.42
N LYS A 138 -6.69 -3.25 4.70
CA LYS A 138 -7.27 -4.08 5.75
C LYS A 138 -8.02 -3.19 6.73
N ARG A 139 -9.34 -3.13 6.51
CA ARG A 139 -10.22 -2.22 7.24
C ARG A 139 -10.53 -2.76 8.62
N LYS A 140 -10.53 -1.85 9.58
CA LYS A 140 -11.01 -2.07 10.92
C LYS A 140 -12.10 -1.06 11.23
N LYS A 141 -13.23 -1.50 11.77
CA LYS A 141 -14.37 -0.64 12.18
C LYS A 141 -14.59 -0.80 13.68
N TYR A 142 -14.96 0.29 14.34
CA TYR A 142 -15.06 0.39 15.80
C TYR A 142 -16.35 1.08 16.19
N HIS A 143 -16.89 0.84 17.38
CA HIS A 143 -18.07 1.54 17.88
C HIS A 143 -17.73 2.28 19.18
N LEU A 144 -18.23 3.51 19.33
CA LEU A 144 -18.35 4.15 20.64
C LEU A 144 -19.74 3.84 21.16
N SER A 145 -19.85 2.98 22.16
CA SER A 145 -21.12 2.83 22.88
C SER A 145 -21.41 4.12 23.63
N PRO A 146 -22.65 4.63 23.61
CA PRO A 146 -23.05 5.66 24.56
C PRO A 146 -22.96 5.07 25.97
N GLU A 147 -22.43 5.83 26.93
CA GLU A 147 -22.79 5.65 28.33
C GLU A 147 -24.31 5.86 28.53
#